data_AF-A0A0E0UUN4-F1
#
_entry.id   AF-A0A0E0UUN4-F1
#
_cell.length_a   1.000
_cell.length_b   1.000
_cell.length_c   1.000
_cell.angle_alpha   90.00
_cell.angle_beta   90.00
_cell.angle_gamma   90.00
#
_symmetry.space_group_name_H-M   'P 1'
#
loop_
_entity.id
_entity.type
_entity.pdbx_description
1 polymer ?
#
loop_
_entity_poly.entity_id
_entity_poly.type
_entity_poly.pdbx_seq_one_letter_code
_entity_poly.pdbx_strand_id
1 'polypeptide(L)'
;MSLHNKNILPPLWLAYPEIERYSIGWRMGYGEDYQTKFFEWWETLSSSEKLEYQTLFPEPITWDGWWEDKHPDEIISHGDFCVPIWEQSGLPKYNFNQMKNENQPELYLFENCYFSHCWMEEFSVSTQKYCCMEQFMIEQKAELFNDTTTKQKVLETNSLEQIQALDKEVQSFDQDIWDKFKYAIALYGNWNKFNQKRILRDYLLSTGYSILVETNPSGSPNMPNPLKRHGQNLLGLALMELRDELRRVWENESLCDWNLVK
;
A
#
# COMPACT_ATOMS: atom_id res chain seq x y z
N MET A 1 31.47 -2.31 -5.08
CA MET A 1 30.19 -2.96 -5.41
C MET A 1 30.39 -3.76 -6.69
N SER A 2 30.11 -5.06 -6.67
CA SER A 2 30.38 -5.95 -7.82
C SER A 2 29.38 -5.74 -8.96
N LEU A 3 28.18 -5.23 -8.64
CA LEU A 3 27.12 -4.93 -9.59
C LEU A 3 27.26 -3.62 -10.38
N HIS A 4 28.20 -2.71 -10.02
CA HIS A 4 28.29 -1.37 -10.63
C HIS A 4 28.54 -1.34 -12.15
N ASN A 5 29.11 -2.40 -12.71
CA ASN A 5 29.39 -2.48 -14.16
C ASN A 5 28.34 -3.28 -14.94
N LYS A 6 27.25 -3.71 -14.29
CA LYS A 6 26.15 -4.43 -14.93
C LYS A 6 24.96 -3.48 -15.05
N ASN A 7 24.23 -3.56 -16.16
CA ASN A 7 22.93 -2.89 -16.27
C ASN A 7 21.99 -3.59 -15.30
N ILE A 8 21.75 -2.99 -14.14
CA ILE A 8 20.94 -3.57 -13.06
C ILE A 8 19.48 -3.46 -13.48
N LEU A 9 18.79 -4.58 -13.65
CA LEU A 9 17.36 -4.54 -13.93
C LEU A 9 16.57 -4.33 -12.63
N PRO A 10 15.52 -3.49 -12.63
CA PRO A 10 14.67 -3.35 -11.45
C PRO A 10 13.99 -4.69 -11.11
N PRO A 11 13.81 -5.02 -9.83
CA PRO A 11 13.08 -6.22 -9.45
C PRO A 11 11.62 -6.12 -9.92
N LEU A 12 10.95 -7.26 -10.05
CA LEU A 12 9.60 -7.35 -10.60
C LEU A 12 8.60 -6.40 -9.93
N TRP A 13 8.66 -6.26 -8.60
CA TRP A 13 7.79 -5.37 -7.81
C TRP A 13 8.07 -3.87 -7.97
N LEU A 14 9.25 -3.50 -8.47
CA LEU A 14 9.55 -2.10 -8.84
C LEU A 14 9.21 -1.83 -10.31
N ALA A 15 9.44 -2.80 -11.18
CA ALA A 15 9.18 -2.68 -12.61
C ALA A 15 7.68 -2.61 -12.92
N TYR A 16 6.88 -3.45 -12.27
CA TYR A 16 5.43 -3.52 -12.44
C TYR A 16 4.75 -3.59 -11.06
N PRO A 17 4.72 -2.47 -10.32
CA PRO A 17 4.20 -2.40 -8.95
C PRO A 17 2.72 -2.78 -8.80
N GLU A 18 1.96 -2.81 -9.90
CA GLU A 18 0.57 -3.22 -9.98
C GLU A 18 0.36 -4.72 -10.25
N ILE A 19 1.38 -5.44 -10.71
CA ILE A 19 1.28 -6.89 -10.95
C ILE A 19 1.70 -7.64 -9.69
N GLU A 20 0.71 -8.17 -8.96
CA GLU A 20 0.95 -8.98 -7.76
C GLU A 20 1.82 -10.22 -8.04
N ARG A 21 2.58 -10.68 -7.03
CA ARG A 21 3.52 -11.81 -7.09
C ARG A 21 2.98 -13.05 -7.81
N TYR A 22 1.73 -13.42 -7.53
CA TYR A 22 1.09 -14.63 -8.08
C TYR A 22 0.12 -14.35 -9.23
N SER A 23 0.08 -13.10 -9.71
CA SER A 23 -0.82 -12.72 -10.80
C SER A 23 -0.52 -13.51 -12.07
N ILE A 24 -1.59 -13.91 -12.76
CA ILE A 24 -1.47 -14.49 -14.11
C ILE A 24 -0.85 -13.50 -15.11
N GLY A 25 -0.83 -12.20 -14.78
CA GLY A 25 -0.20 -11.16 -15.59
C GLY A 25 1.30 -11.38 -15.85
N TRP A 26 1.98 -12.15 -15.01
CA TRP A 26 3.37 -12.56 -15.22
C TRP A 26 3.54 -13.68 -16.26
N ARG A 27 2.49 -14.48 -16.51
CA ARG A 27 2.54 -15.65 -17.40
C ARG A 27 1.76 -15.50 -18.70
N MET A 28 0.76 -14.62 -18.69
CA MET A 28 -0.19 -14.42 -19.80
C MET A 28 -0.55 -12.93 -19.96
N GLY A 29 0.26 -12.02 -19.42
CA GLY A 29 -0.02 -10.58 -19.44
C GLY A 29 1.19 -9.77 -19.89
N TYR A 30 1.10 -8.45 -19.76
CA TYR A 30 2.13 -7.54 -20.25
C TYR A 30 3.44 -7.59 -19.43
N GLY A 31 3.43 -8.23 -18.25
CA GLY A 31 4.63 -8.45 -17.44
C GLY A 31 5.50 -9.63 -17.89
N GLU A 32 5.00 -10.53 -18.74
CA GLU A 32 5.68 -11.78 -19.13
C GLU A 32 7.03 -11.55 -19.83
N ASP A 33 7.05 -10.61 -20.79
CA ASP A 33 8.27 -10.26 -21.54
C ASP A 33 9.37 -9.74 -20.60
N TYR A 34 9.00 -8.90 -19.63
CA TYR A 34 9.94 -8.38 -18.66
C TYR A 34 10.41 -9.44 -17.67
N GLN A 35 9.50 -10.26 -17.14
CA GLN A 35 9.85 -11.35 -16.23
C GLN A 35 10.86 -12.30 -16.86
N THR A 36 10.66 -12.66 -18.13
CA THR A 36 11.59 -13.51 -18.88
C THR A 36 12.98 -12.89 -18.94
N LYS A 37 13.08 -11.63 -19.37
CA LYS A 37 14.34 -10.88 -19.45
C LYS A 37 15.02 -10.72 -18.09
N PHE A 38 14.23 -10.47 -17.05
CA PHE A 38 14.71 -10.35 -15.69
C PHE A 38 15.39 -11.64 -15.24
N PHE A 39 14.77 -12.80 -15.45
CA PHE A 39 15.36 -14.08 -15.05
C PHE A 39 16.54 -14.49 -15.93
N GLU A 40 16.51 -14.22 -17.23
CA GLU A 40 17.68 -14.41 -18.11
C GLU A 40 18.89 -13.62 -17.61
N TRP A 41 18.68 -12.37 -17.22
CA TRP A 41 19.71 -11.52 -16.62
C TRP A 41 20.14 -12.03 -15.24
N TRP A 42 19.20 -12.40 -14.37
CA TRP A 42 19.45 -12.91 -13.02
C TRP A 42 20.36 -14.14 -13.04
N GLU A 43 20.17 -15.05 -13.99
CA GLU A 43 21.00 -16.25 -14.13
C GLU A 43 22.45 -15.96 -14.60
N THR A 44 22.73 -14.75 -15.11
CA THR A 44 24.11 -14.32 -15.40
C THR A 44 24.88 -13.86 -14.16
N LEU A 45 24.20 -13.69 -13.02
CA LEU A 45 24.81 -13.21 -11.78
C LEU A 45 25.42 -14.37 -10.98
N SER A 46 26.61 -14.13 -10.45
CA SER A 46 27.24 -14.98 -9.43
C SER A 46 26.47 -14.94 -8.11
N SER A 47 26.71 -15.92 -7.23
CA SER A 47 26.05 -15.96 -5.91
C SER A 47 26.31 -14.71 -5.06
N SER A 48 27.51 -14.13 -5.13
CA SER A 48 27.82 -12.88 -4.43
C SER A 48 27.08 -11.67 -5.01
N GLU A 49 26.92 -11.62 -6.34
CA GLU A 49 26.16 -10.56 -7.00
C GLU A 49 24.65 -10.67 -6.70
N LYS A 50 24.09 -11.90 -6.67
CA LYS A 50 22.70 -12.13 -6.27
C LYS A 50 22.45 -11.65 -4.83
N LEU A 51 23.36 -11.92 -3.89
CA LEU A 51 23.25 -11.43 -2.51
C LEU A 51 23.36 -9.90 -2.40
N GLU A 52 24.30 -9.29 -3.15
CA GLU A 52 24.42 -7.83 -3.23
C GLU A 52 23.13 -7.21 -3.79
N TYR A 53 22.54 -7.83 -4.81
CA TYR A 53 21.27 -7.38 -5.40
C TYR A 53 20.12 -7.43 -4.41
N GLN A 54 19.96 -8.55 -3.69
CA GLN A 54 18.92 -8.70 -2.66
C GLN A 54 19.07 -7.68 -1.52
N THR A 55 20.31 -7.27 -1.22
CA THR A 55 20.59 -6.23 -0.22
C THR A 55 20.18 -4.84 -0.73
N LEU A 56 20.45 -4.54 -2.00
CA LEU A 56 20.08 -3.26 -2.62
C LEU A 56 18.57 -3.14 -2.89
N PHE A 57 17.94 -4.26 -3.22
CA PHE A 57 16.52 -4.34 -3.58
C PHE A 57 15.84 -5.36 -2.68
N PRO A 58 15.53 -4.98 -1.43
CA PRO A 58 14.92 -5.89 -0.50
C PRO A 58 13.45 -6.12 -0.87
N GLU A 59 12.92 -7.29 -0.54
CA GLU A 59 11.53 -7.65 -0.82
C GLU A 59 10.59 -6.69 -0.08
N PRO A 60 9.55 -6.13 -0.74
CA PRO A 60 8.46 -5.50 -0.02
C PRO A 60 7.67 -6.55 0.76
N ILE A 61 6.96 -6.13 1.81
CA ILE A 61 6.10 -6.99 2.63
C ILE A 61 5.15 -7.86 1.78
N THR A 62 4.63 -7.32 0.69
CA THR A 62 3.71 -8.04 -0.23
C THR A 62 4.39 -9.13 -1.07
N TRP A 63 5.73 -9.19 -1.07
CA TRP A 63 6.54 -10.17 -1.77
C TRP A 63 7.42 -10.98 -0.82
N ASP A 64 7.16 -10.93 0.49
CA ASP A 64 7.95 -11.62 1.50
C ASP A 64 8.15 -13.12 1.18
N GLY A 65 9.40 -13.57 1.30
CA GLY A 65 9.83 -14.91 0.97
C GLY A 65 10.00 -15.18 -0.53
N TRP A 66 10.00 -14.16 -1.39
CA TRP A 66 10.15 -14.33 -2.84
C TRP A 66 11.45 -15.04 -3.25
N TRP A 67 12.58 -14.59 -2.72
CA TRP A 67 13.91 -15.14 -3.03
C TRP A 67 14.08 -16.57 -2.50
N GLU A 68 13.34 -16.93 -1.46
CA GLU A 68 13.38 -18.24 -0.81
C GLU A 68 12.28 -19.20 -1.28
N ASP A 69 11.44 -18.76 -2.23
CA ASP A 69 10.25 -19.49 -2.70
C ASP A 69 9.29 -19.90 -1.56
N LYS A 70 9.11 -18.99 -0.59
CA LYS A 70 8.19 -19.13 0.54
C LYS A 70 6.93 -18.31 0.31
N HIS A 71 5.79 -18.84 0.75
CA HIS A 71 4.56 -18.05 0.81
C HIS A 71 4.65 -17.03 1.95
N PRO A 72 4.06 -15.83 1.80
CA PRO A 72 3.98 -14.87 2.90
C PRO A 72 3.21 -15.49 4.07
N ASP A 73 3.83 -15.52 5.24
CA ASP A 73 3.28 -16.20 6.43
C ASP A 73 2.21 -15.35 7.15
N GLU A 74 2.15 -14.04 6.88
CA GLU A 74 1.42 -13.08 7.69
C GLU A 74 0.12 -12.60 7.01
N ILE A 75 -0.96 -13.39 7.17
CA ILE A 75 -2.32 -13.04 6.76
C ILE A 75 -3.29 -13.11 7.94
N ILE A 76 -4.25 -12.19 8.00
CA ILE A 76 -5.44 -12.34 8.85
C ILE A 76 -6.63 -12.75 7.99
N SER A 77 -7.49 -13.62 8.51
CA SER A 77 -8.63 -14.16 7.78
C SER A 77 -9.92 -14.19 8.58
N HIS A 78 -11.04 -14.05 7.85
CA HIS A 78 -12.39 -14.18 8.38
C HIS A 78 -13.28 -14.84 7.33
N GLY A 79 -13.60 -16.13 7.54
CA GLY A 79 -14.21 -16.94 6.48
C GLY A 79 -13.25 -17.07 5.30
N ASP A 80 -13.72 -16.72 4.11
CA ASP A 80 -12.93 -16.73 2.87
C ASP A 80 -12.16 -15.42 2.64
N PHE A 81 -12.44 -14.38 3.43
CA PHE A 81 -11.71 -13.11 3.35
C PHE A 81 -10.31 -13.25 3.95
N CYS A 82 -9.30 -12.75 3.25
CA CYS A 82 -7.94 -12.62 3.77
C CYS A 82 -7.32 -11.29 3.34
N VAL A 83 -6.46 -10.75 4.20
CA VAL A 83 -5.66 -9.55 3.91
C VAL A 83 -4.27 -9.71 4.54
N PRO A 84 -3.20 -9.31 3.84
CA PRO A 84 -1.86 -9.35 4.40
C PRO A 84 -1.75 -8.38 5.59
N ILE A 85 -1.03 -8.79 6.62
CA ILE A 85 -0.61 -7.89 7.71
C ILE A 85 0.85 -7.51 7.53
N TRP A 86 1.19 -6.32 8.01
CA TRP A 86 2.56 -5.78 7.93
C TRP A 86 3.33 -5.97 9.24
N GLU A 87 2.61 -6.19 10.32
CA GLU A 87 3.11 -6.44 11.66
C GLU A 87 2.35 -7.66 12.20
N GLN A 88 3.02 -8.56 12.92
CA GLN A 88 2.46 -9.81 13.44
C GLN A 88 1.17 -9.65 14.26
N SER A 89 0.92 -8.46 14.80
CA SER A 89 -0.26 -8.16 15.62
C SER A 89 -1.45 -7.64 14.81
N GLY A 90 -1.27 -7.29 13.53
CA GLY A 90 -2.24 -6.56 12.73
C GLY A 90 -2.52 -5.12 13.22
N LEU A 91 -1.82 -4.67 14.25
CA LEU A 91 -1.91 -3.32 14.81
C LEU A 91 -0.87 -2.40 14.18
N PRO A 92 -1.11 -1.07 14.24
CA PRO A 92 -0.10 -0.11 13.79
C PRO A 92 1.23 -0.28 14.52
N LYS A 93 2.33 -0.24 13.77
CA LYS A 93 3.72 -0.09 14.25
C LYS A 93 3.85 1.14 15.15
N TYR A 94 3.17 2.22 14.78
CA TYR A 94 3.24 3.50 15.49
C TYR A 94 2.08 3.70 16.47
N ASN A 95 2.36 4.29 17.63
CA ASN A 95 1.34 4.71 18.59
C ASN A 95 1.23 6.24 18.66
N PHE A 96 0.19 6.80 18.03
CA PHE A 96 -0.01 8.25 17.96
C PHE A 96 0.00 8.95 19.34
N ASN A 97 -0.56 8.32 20.38
CA ASN A 97 -0.62 8.91 21.72
C ASN A 97 0.75 8.97 22.40
N GLN A 98 1.65 8.03 22.08
CA GLN A 98 3.02 8.09 22.56
C GLN A 98 3.78 9.18 21.81
N MET A 99 3.74 9.14 20.47
CA MET A 99 4.50 10.06 19.62
C MET A 99 4.12 11.53 19.82
N LYS A 100 2.83 11.85 19.99
CA LYS A 100 2.39 13.24 20.19
C LYS A 100 2.85 13.86 21.51
N ASN A 101 3.25 13.02 22.47
CA ASN A 101 3.73 13.44 23.80
C ASN A 101 5.26 13.48 23.88
N GLU A 102 5.96 13.11 22.80
CA GLU A 102 7.41 13.29 22.70
C GLU A 102 7.77 14.79 22.64
N ASN A 103 9.03 15.11 22.86
CA ASN A 103 9.46 16.51 23.00
C ASN A 103 9.51 17.19 21.62
N GLN A 104 8.55 18.07 21.34
CA GLN A 104 8.39 18.83 20.09
C GLN A 104 8.34 17.96 18.81
N PRO A 105 7.29 17.13 18.63
CA PRO A 105 7.16 16.33 17.42
C PRO A 105 6.91 17.24 16.21
N GLU A 106 7.60 16.97 15.10
CA GLU A 106 7.32 17.61 13.83
C GLU A 106 6.04 17.03 13.24
N LEU A 107 5.04 17.87 12.99
CA LEU A 107 3.75 17.45 12.44
C LEU A 107 3.64 17.89 10.98
N TYR A 108 3.17 16.98 10.14
CA TYR A 108 2.69 17.31 8.81
C TYR A 108 1.17 17.21 8.80
N LEU A 109 0.54 18.38 8.80
CA LEU A 109 -0.91 18.51 8.74
C LEU A 109 -1.37 18.45 7.29
N PHE A 110 -2.30 17.56 6.99
CA PHE A 110 -2.83 17.42 5.64
C PHE A 110 -4.36 17.42 5.60
N GLU A 111 -4.88 17.96 4.51
CA GLU A 111 -6.30 18.06 4.23
C GLU A 111 -6.50 18.02 2.72
N ASN A 112 -7.50 17.25 2.27
CA ASN A 112 -7.94 17.20 0.88
C ASN A 112 -6.79 17.13 -0.15
N CYS A 113 -5.87 16.19 0.05
CA CYS A 113 -4.72 15.96 -0.82
C CYS A 113 -4.56 14.46 -1.11
N TYR A 114 -3.49 14.06 -1.79
CA TYR A 114 -3.19 12.67 -2.16
C TYR A 114 -3.28 11.65 -1.01
N PHE A 115 -3.06 12.09 0.23
CA PHE A 115 -3.17 11.27 1.44
C PHE A 115 -4.61 10.92 1.83
N SER A 116 -5.60 11.73 1.43
CA SER A 116 -6.99 11.50 1.79
C SER A 116 -7.58 10.31 1.02
N HIS A 117 -8.44 9.55 1.68
CA HIS A 117 -9.13 8.43 1.05
C HIS A 117 -10.10 8.87 -0.05
N CYS A 118 -10.68 10.06 0.11
CA CYS A 118 -11.62 10.68 -0.81
C CYS A 118 -10.94 11.30 -2.04
N TRP A 119 -9.61 11.35 -2.08
CA TRP A 119 -8.90 11.91 -3.23
C TRP A 119 -9.04 10.98 -4.43
N MET A 120 -9.64 11.51 -5.52
CA MET A 120 -9.92 10.79 -6.76
C MET A 120 -8.63 10.54 -7.53
N GLU A 121 -8.07 9.35 -7.35
CA GLU A 121 -6.84 8.89 -8.00
C GLU A 121 -6.95 7.40 -8.25
N GLU A 122 -7.00 7.01 -9.53
CA GLU A 122 -7.20 5.61 -9.91
C GLU A 122 -6.01 4.74 -9.50
N PHE A 123 -6.23 3.56 -8.94
CA PHE A 123 -5.19 2.56 -8.74
C PHE A 123 -5.78 1.16 -8.89
N SER A 124 -4.92 0.14 -8.99
CA SER A 124 -5.37 -1.24 -9.16
C SER A 124 -5.00 -2.09 -7.96
N VAL A 125 -5.81 -3.09 -7.64
CA VAL A 125 -5.44 -4.17 -6.72
C VAL A 125 -5.85 -5.47 -7.41
N SER A 126 -4.89 -6.36 -7.60
CA SER A 126 -5.04 -7.51 -8.49
C SER A 126 -5.59 -7.09 -9.86
N THR A 127 -6.73 -7.62 -10.30
CA THR A 127 -7.40 -7.26 -11.56
C THR A 127 -8.41 -6.11 -11.43
N GLN A 128 -8.69 -5.64 -10.22
CA GLN A 128 -9.72 -4.64 -9.97
C GLN A 128 -9.13 -3.23 -9.98
N LYS A 129 -9.83 -2.30 -10.64
CA LYS A 129 -9.52 -0.87 -10.62
C LYS A 129 -10.43 -0.14 -9.65
N TYR A 130 -9.86 0.81 -8.93
CA TYR A 130 -10.57 1.68 -8.00
C TYR A 130 -10.31 3.13 -8.37
N CYS A 131 -11.33 3.97 -8.39
CA CYS A 131 -11.21 5.41 -8.67
C CYS A 131 -10.66 6.21 -7.49
N CYS A 132 -10.76 5.69 -6.27
CA CYS A 132 -10.19 6.26 -5.05
C CYS A 132 -10.08 5.21 -3.94
N MET A 133 -9.38 5.55 -2.86
CA MET A 133 -9.20 4.65 -1.72
C MET A 133 -10.52 4.40 -0.97
N GLU A 134 -11.44 5.37 -0.96
CA GLU A 134 -12.76 5.19 -0.34
C GLU A 134 -13.55 4.05 -1.00
N GLN A 135 -13.51 3.95 -2.33
CA GLN A 135 -14.15 2.87 -3.08
C GLN A 135 -13.57 1.51 -2.68
N PHE A 136 -12.24 1.42 -2.58
CA PHE A 136 -11.54 0.22 -2.14
C PHE A 136 -11.91 -0.17 -0.70
N MET A 137 -11.93 0.79 0.22
CA MET A 137 -12.27 0.53 1.62
C MET A 137 -13.68 -0.06 1.78
N ILE A 138 -14.66 0.47 1.05
CA ILE A 138 -16.05 0.02 1.13
C ILE A 138 -16.23 -1.32 0.43
N GLU A 139 -15.55 -1.57 -0.69
CA GLU A 139 -15.59 -2.87 -1.36
C GLU A 139 -15.00 -3.96 -0.48
N GLN A 140 -13.84 -3.72 0.15
CA GLN A 140 -13.21 -4.66 1.06
C GLN A 140 -14.03 -4.88 2.34
N LYS A 141 -14.71 -3.84 2.83
CA LYS A 141 -15.67 -3.96 3.93
C LYS A 141 -16.85 -4.84 3.54
N ALA A 142 -17.42 -4.64 2.35
CA ALA A 142 -18.52 -5.47 1.84
C ALA A 142 -18.08 -6.93 1.65
N GLU A 143 -16.88 -7.16 1.10
CA GLU A 143 -16.31 -8.51 0.96
C GLU A 143 -16.12 -9.19 2.32
N LEU A 144 -15.54 -8.51 3.31
CA LEU A 144 -15.32 -9.03 4.65
C LEU A 144 -16.61 -9.55 5.31
N PHE A 145 -17.75 -8.91 5.02
CA PHE A 145 -19.07 -9.30 5.53
C PHE A 145 -19.90 -10.12 4.54
N ASN A 146 -19.30 -10.61 3.45
CA ASN A 146 -19.95 -11.39 2.39
C ASN A 146 -21.16 -10.67 1.74
N ASP A 147 -21.17 -9.33 1.72
CA ASP A 147 -22.19 -8.52 1.07
C ASP A 147 -21.85 -8.29 -0.42
N THR A 148 -22.13 -9.30 -1.23
CA THR A 148 -21.88 -9.25 -2.68
C THR A 148 -22.70 -8.16 -3.38
N THR A 149 -23.83 -7.75 -2.82
CA THR A 149 -24.71 -6.74 -3.44
C THR A 149 -24.09 -5.36 -3.32
N THR A 150 -23.67 -4.97 -2.12
CA THR A 150 -23.01 -3.68 -1.91
C THR A 150 -21.65 -3.63 -2.58
N LYS A 151 -20.89 -4.75 -2.56
CA LYS A 151 -19.65 -4.91 -3.30
C LYS A 151 -19.83 -4.62 -4.80
N GLN A 152 -20.83 -5.20 -5.45
CA GLN A 152 -21.07 -4.93 -6.87
C GLN A 152 -21.44 -3.46 -7.12
N LYS A 153 -22.36 -2.90 -6.33
CA LYS A 153 -22.78 -1.50 -6.46
C LYS A 153 -21.60 -0.53 -6.33
N VAL A 154 -20.71 -0.75 -5.36
CA VAL A 154 -19.58 0.16 -5.11
C VAL A 154 -18.55 0.10 -6.24
N LEU A 155 -18.33 -1.08 -6.83
CA LEU A 155 -17.44 -1.26 -7.97
C LEU A 155 -17.99 -0.65 -9.27
N GLU A 156 -19.30 -0.51 -9.40
CA GLU A 156 -19.97 0.08 -10.58
C GLU A 156 -20.03 1.61 -10.55
N THR A 157 -19.76 2.26 -9.42
CA THR A 157 -19.81 3.72 -9.28
C THR A 157 -18.42 4.36 -9.17
N ASN A 158 -18.29 5.55 -9.75
CA ASN A 158 -17.11 6.43 -9.60
C ASN A 158 -17.48 7.78 -8.96
N SER A 159 -18.71 7.92 -8.43
CA SER A 159 -19.14 9.11 -7.71
C SER A 159 -18.81 8.97 -6.23
N LEU A 160 -17.95 9.84 -5.71
CA LEU A 160 -17.58 9.84 -4.28
C LEU A 160 -18.80 9.90 -3.36
N GLU A 161 -19.81 10.67 -3.72
CA GLU A 161 -21.06 10.80 -2.95
C GLU A 161 -21.82 9.47 -2.88
N GLN A 162 -21.89 8.75 -4.00
CA GLN A 162 -22.54 7.43 -4.05
C GLN A 162 -21.72 6.38 -3.31
N ILE A 163 -20.40 6.40 -3.49
CA ILE A 163 -19.46 5.52 -2.78
C ILE A 163 -19.67 5.67 -1.27
N GLN A 164 -19.63 6.89 -0.74
CA GLN A 164 -19.83 7.15 0.68
C GLN A 164 -21.23 6.78 1.20
N ALA A 165 -22.26 6.88 0.36
CA ALA A 165 -23.61 6.44 0.73
C ALA A 165 -23.66 4.92 0.94
N LEU A 166 -22.94 4.15 0.12
CA LEU A 166 -22.91 2.68 0.16
C LEU A 166 -22.22 2.12 1.42
N ASP A 167 -21.33 2.88 2.07
CA ASP A 167 -20.69 2.45 3.34
C ASP A 167 -21.72 2.10 4.43
N LYS A 168 -22.86 2.81 4.41
CA LYS A 168 -23.97 2.63 5.35
C LYS A 168 -24.93 1.51 4.93
N GLU A 169 -24.82 1.02 3.70
CA GLU A 169 -25.65 -0.06 3.16
C GLU A 169 -25.03 -1.45 3.36
N VAL A 170 -23.76 -1.52 3.79
CA VAL A 170 -23.06 -2.79 4.01
C VAL A 170 -23.82 -3.66 5.02
N GLN A 171 -24.26 -4.83 4.55
CA GLN A 171 -25.01 -5.80 5.33
C GLN A 171 -24.09 -6.60 6.26
N SER A 172 -24.69 -7.18 7.31
CA SER A 172 -24.00 -8.06 8.27
C SER A 172 -22.77 -7.42 8.96
N PHE A 173 -22.73 -6.08 9.00
CA PHE A 173 -21.62 -5.33 9.58
C PHE A 173 -21.48 -5.61 11.08
N ASP A 174 -20.26 -5.99 11.47
CA ASP A 174 -19.85 -6.17 12.85
C ASP A 174 -18.63 -5.27 13.14
N GLN A 175 -18.76 -4.41 14.15
CA GLN A 175 -17.74 -3.41 14.49
C GLN A 175 -16.45 -4.05 15.02
N ASP A 176 -16.55 -5.13 15.80
CA ASP A 176 -15.39 -5.79 16.42
C ASP A 176 -14.59 -6.57 15.38
N ILE A 177 -15.27 -7.15 14.39
CA ILE A 177 -14.63 -7.73 13.21
C ILE A 177 -13.99 -6.60 12.40
N TRP A 178 -14.72 -5.53 12.06
CA TRP A 178 -14.16 -4.44 11.27
C TRP A 178 -12.93 -3.80 11.91
N ASP A 179 -12.93 -3.60 13.23
CA ASP A 179 -11.81 -3.01 13.96
C ASP A 179 -10.53 -3.83 13.89
N LYS A 180 -10.63 -5.16 13.71
CA LYS A 180 -9.48 -6.05 13.50
C LYS A 180 -8.88 -5.96 12.10
N PHE A 181 -9.70 -5.65 11.09
CA PHE A 181 -9.29 -5.72 9.68
C PHE A 181 -9.04 -4.35 9.03
N LYS A 182 -9.77 -3.30 9.44
CA LYS A 182 -9.78 -2.00 8.76
C LYS A 182 -8.39 -1.38 8.59
N TYR A 183 -7.49 -1.64 9.53
CA TYR A 183 -6.12 -1.11 9.48
C TYR A 183 -5.28 -1.82 8.43
N ALA A 184 -5.26 -3.16 8.43
CA ALA A 184 -4.58 -3.96 7.43
C ALA A 184 -5.13 -3.69 6.02
N ILE A 185 -6.45 -3.57 5.87
CA ILE A 185 -7.10 -3.17 4.62
C ILE A 185 -6.61 -1.79 4.18
N ALA A 186 -6.63 -0.79 5.08
CA ALA A 186 -6.17 0.56 4.75
C ALA A 186 -4.69 0.60 4.33
N LEU A 187 -3.82 -0.15 5.01
CA LEU A 187 -2.42 -0.30 4.60
C LEU A 187 -2.30 -0.94 3.23
N TYR A 188 -3.01 -2.04 2.98
CA TYR A 188 -2.95 -2.77 1.72
C TYR A 188 -3.40 -1.92 0.53
N GLY A 189 -4.50 -1.18 0.66
CA GLY A 189 -4.96 -0.29 -0.40
C GLY A 189 -4.05 0.92 -0.59
N ASN A 190 -3.55 1.55 0.49
CA ASN A 190 -2.61 2.67 0.36
C ASN A 190 -1.27 2.21 -0.23
N TRP A 191 -0.78 1.00 0.10
CA TRP A 191 0.38 0.41 -0.57
C TRP A 191 0.17 0.37 -2.08
N ASN A 192 -0.91 -0.23 -2.55
CA ASN A 192 -1.20 -0.30 -3.98
C ASN A 192 -1.33 1.09 -4.62
N LYS A 193 -2.04 2.02 -3.98
CA LYS A 193 -2.22 3.40 -4.45
C LYS A 193 -0.90 4.16 -4.62
N PHE A 194 -0.04 4.15 -3.61
CA PHE A 194 1.20 4.94 -3.61
C PHE A 194 2.35 4.23 -4.32
N ASN A 195 2.46 2.90 -4.23
CA ASN A 195 3.53 2.15 -4.87
C ASN A 195 3.46 2.25 -6.40
N GLN A 196 2.25 2.28 -6.96
CA GLN A 196 2.02 2.36 -8.41
C GLN A 196 2.31 3.74 -9.02
N LYS A 197 2.34 4.82 -8.22
CA LYS A 197 2.45 6.18 -8.75
C LYS A 197 3.61 6.95 -8.14
N ARG A 198 4.62 7.21 -8.97
CA ARG A 198 5.82 7.98 -8.58
C ARG A 198 5.48 9.32 -7.93
N ILE A 199 4.55 10.09 -8.49
CA ILE A 199 4.16 11.41 -7.94
C ILE A 199 3.64 11.27 -6.50
N LEU A 200 2.81 10.26 -6.23
CA LEU A 200 2.25 10.02 -4.91
C LEU A 200 3.31 9.53 -3.94
N ARG A 201 4.15 8.59 -4.37
CA ARG A 201 5.28 8.07 -3.61
C ARG A 201 6.23 9.19 -3.21
N ASP A 202 6.68 9.99 -4.16
CA ASP A 202 7.61 11.10 -3.94
C ASP A 202 6.99 12.15 -2.99
N TYR A 203 5.70 12.44 -3.15
CA TYR A 203 4.98 13.34 -2.24
C TYR A 203 4.95 12.79 -0.81
N LEU A 204 4.65 11.50 -0.62
CA LEU A 204 4.69 10.87 0.71
C LEU A 204 6.10 10.85 1.30
N LEU A 205 7.13 10.52 0.51
CA LEU A 205 8.53 10.51 0.96
C LEU A 205 9.01 11.93 1.35
N SER A 206 8.53 12.97 0.67
CA SER A 206 8.88 14.37 0.96
C SER A 206 8.48 14.83 2.36
N THR A 207 7.56 14.12 3.03
CA THR A 207 7.16 14.40 4.42
C THR A 207 8.21 13.99 5.45
N GLY A 208 9.34 13.41 5.02
CA GLY A 208 10.48 13.11 5.88
C GLY A 208 10.13 12.13 7.00
N TYR A 209 10.29 12.57 8.24
CA TYR A 209 9.98 11.80 9.45
C TYR A 209 8.82 12.39 10.25
N SER A 210 8.12 13.39 9.70
CA SER A 210 7.04 14.09 10.38
C SER A 210 5.86 13.16 10.64
N ILE A 211 5.14 13.41 11.74
CA ILE A 211 3.91 12.70 12.08
C ILE A 211 2.80 13.22 11.16
N LEU A 212 2.21 12.32 10.38
CA LEU A 212 1.15 12.68 9.45
C LEU A 212 -0.18 12.74 10.19
N VAL A 213 -0.89 13.85 10.10
CA VAL A 213 -2.18 14.04 10.78
C VAL A 213 -3.20 14.66 9.84
N GLU A 214 -4.31 13.97 9.62
CA GLU A 214 -5.41 14.51 8.82
C GLU A 214 -6.19 15.54 9.64
N THR A 215 -6.24 16.78 9.12
CA THR A 215 -6.89 17.90 9.82
C THR A 215 -8.35 18.07 9.48
N ASN A 216 -8.86 17.42 8.44
CA ASN A 216 -10.27 17.50 8.06
C ASN A 216 -10.79 16.28 7.29
N PRO A 217 -11.14 15.18 7.97
CA PRO A 217 -11.72 14.01 7.31
C PRO A 217 -13.14 14.25 6.77
N SER A 218 -13.79 15.38 7.11
CA SER A 218 -15.21 15.63 6.81
C SER A 218 -15.52 17.03 6.23
N GLY A 219 -14.52 17.80 5.78
CA GLY A 219 -14.71 19.11 5.15
C GLY A 219 -15.24 20.25 6.07
N SER A 220 -15.19 20.11 7.39
CA SER A 220 -15.78 21.08 8.33
C SER A 220 -14.83 22.26 8.64
N PRO A 221 -15.26 23.53 8.50
CA PRO A 221 -14.36 24.71 8.52
C PRO A 221 -13.88 25.17 9.91
N ASN A 222 -14.18 24.45 10.98
CA ASN A 222 -13.77 24.80 12.35
C ASN A 222 -13.36 23.53 13.10
N MET A 223 -12.12 23.09 12.91
CA MET A 223 -11.58 21.91 13.58
C MET A 223 -10.62 22.30 14.70
N PRO A 224 -10.81 21.75 15.93
CA PRO A 224 -9.88 21.96 17.03
C PRO A 224 -8.47 21.50 16.67
N ASN A 225 -7.47 22.02 17.41
CA ASN A 225 -6.06 21.61 17.27
C ASN A 225 -5.94 20.07 17.07
N PRO A 226 -5.32 19.58 15.98
CA PRO A 226 -5.23 18.16 15.65
C PRO A 226 -4.64 17.31 16.80
N LEU A 227 -3.75 17.88 17.61
CA LEU A 227 -3.18 17.23 18.80
C LEU A 227 -4.17 17.02 19.96
N LYS A 228 -5.25 17.82 19.99
CA LYS A 228 -6.32 17.74 21.00
C LYS A 228 -7.44 16.79 20.60
N ARG A 229 -7.38 16.18 19.41
CA ARG A 229 -8.42 15.29 18.91
C ARG A 229 -8.34 13.93 19.58
N HIS A 230 -9.47 13.45 20.10
CA HIS A 230 -9.62 12.09 20.59
C HIS A 230 -9.91 11.18 19.38
N GLY A 231 -8.85 10.75 18.69
CA GLY A 231 -8.92 9.83 17.56
C GLY A 231 -7.63 9.03 17.44
N GLN A 232 -7.70 7.85 16.82
CA GLN A 232 -6.55 6.94 16.70
C GLN A 232 -5.55 7.37 15.60
N ASN A 233 -5.89 8.36 14.76
CA ASN A 233 -5.09 8.82 13.62
C ASN A 233 -4.63 7.68 12.70
N LEU A 234 -5.47 6.64 12.50
CA LEU A 234 -5.08 5.41 11.81
C LEU A 234 -4.56 5.65 10.40
N LEU A 235 -5.17 6.57 9.64
CA LEU A 235 -4.68 6.92 8.31
C LEU A 235 -3.25 7.50 8.35
N GLY A 236 -2.99 8.42 9.28
CA GLY A 236 -1.66 9.00 9.46
C GLY A 236 -0.62 7.92 9.81
N LEU A 237 -0.96 7.00 10.70
CA LEU A 237 -0.08 5.88 11.08
C LEU A 237 0.18 4.93 9.90
N ALA A 238 -0.87 4.57 9.15
CA ALA A 238 -0.77 3.73 7.97
C ALA A 238 0.14 4.37 6.90
N LEU A 239 -0.02 5.67 6.64
CA LEU A 239 0.81 6.40 5.69
C LEU A 239 2.27 6.50 6.16
N MET A 240 2.53 6.56 7.46
CA MET A 240 3.89 6.58 8.01
C MET A 240 4.58 5.21 7.87
N GLU A 241 3.87 4.13 8.14
CA GLU A 241 4.36 2.75 7.90
C GLU A 241 4.64 2.51 6.42
N LEU A 242 3.69 2.90 5.57
CA LEU A 242 3.84 2.90 4.12
C LEU A 242 5.06 3.70 3.67
N ARG A 243 5.29 4.88 4.24
CA ARG A 243 6.44 5.74 3.91
C ARG A 243 7.77 5.05 4.24
N ASP A 244 7.86 4.37 5.38
CA ASP A 244 9.07 3.63 5.76
C ASP A 244 9.35 2.51 4.77
N GLU A 245 8.31 1.77 4.39
CA GLU A 245 8.42 0.65 3.47
C GLU A 245 8.77 1.10 2.05
N LEU A 246 8.11 2.15 1.54
CA LEU A 246 8.45 2.75 0.26
C LEU A 246 9.88 3.26 0.24
N ARG A 247 10.35 3.90 1.33
CA ARG A 247 11.73 4.36 1.45
C ARG A 247 12.71 3.18 1.34
N ARG A 248 12.45 2.08 2.06
CA ARG A 248 13.30 0.88 2.06
C ARG A 248 13.36 0.21 0.69
N VAL A 249 12.20 0.06 0.04
CA VAL A 249 12.07 -0.72 -1.21
C VAL A 249 12.53 0.07 -2.44
N TRP A 250 12.34 1.39 -2.43
CA TRP A 250 12.70 2.27 -3.56
C TRP A 250 14.04 3.00 -3.39
N GLU A 251 14.78 2.78 -2.28
CA GLU A 251 16.03 3.49 -1.96
C GLU A 251 17.02 3.51 -3.14
N ASN A 252 17.16 2.37 -3.82
CA ASN A 252 18.14 2.15 -4.87
C ASN A 252 17.54 2.21 -6.29
N GLU A 253 16.34 2.77 -6.49
CA GLU A 253 15.67 2.84 -7.81
C GLU A 253 16.54 3.51 -8.89
N SER A 254 17.42 4.43 -8.48
CA SER A 254 18.29 5.20 -9.37
C SER A 254 19.46 4.38 -9.94
N LEU A 255 19.76 3.21 -9.35
CA LEU A 255 20.77 2.29 -9.85
C LEU A 255 20.26 1.44 -11.02
N CYS A 256 18.95 1.37 -11.22
CA CYS A 256 18.31 0.50 -12.19
C CYS A 256 18.35 1.07 -13.62
N ASP A 257 18.58 0.18 -14.58
CA ASP A 257 18.33 0.42 -16.00
C ASP A 257 16.85 0.17 -16.32
N TRP A 258 16.11 1.25 -16.49
CA TRP A 258 14.67 1.23 -16.76
C TRP A 258 14.33 1.02 -18.24
N ASN A 259 15.31 0.93 -19.16
CA ASN A 259 15.05 0.88 -20.60
C ASN A 259 14.25 -0.35 -21.06
N LEU A 260 14.27 -1.44 -20.28
CA LEU A 260 13.52 -2.65 -20.57
C LEU A 260 12.12 -2.68 -19.96
N VAL A 261 11.81 -1.73 -19.06
CA VAL A 261 10.48 -1.58 -18.46
C VAL A 261 9.64 -0.74 -19.41
N LYS A 262 8.48 -1.26 -19.81
CA LYS A 262 7.58 -0.64 -20.78
C LYS A 262 6.24 -0.31 -20.17
#